data_AF-A0A9J5WE60-F1
#
_entry.id   AF-A0A9J5WE60-F1
#
_cell.length_a   1.000
_cell.length_b   1.000
_cell.length_c   1.000
_cell.angle_alpha   90.00
_cell.angle_beta   90.00
_cell.angle_gamma   90.00
#
_symmetry.space_group_name_H-M   'P 1'
#
loop_
_entity.id
_entity.type
_entity.pdbx_description
1 polymer ?
#
loop_
_entity_poly.entity_id
_entity_poly.type
_entity_poly.pdbx_seq_one_letter_code
_entity_poly.pdbx_strand_id
1 'polypeptide(L)'
;FKGLLDLQHLNVQFCQNLNELPGEPPPNLEELFADYHLALKSIKDLLINCLKLYKIGISNSGTVSSEQVNVFLQHFLRTCIQCDFRQRDYFVIFFPDQDRILELFNNDRFINQEKMSIDLYPSWHTDKFMGFWICYSPAGQYTGLEATLVCKSDPERKYSLKYNSIHRYSRFKDPFICCVYIPFETLWNGEGNKEGKNPNDYYMLEVSDLYRKWEELYNWGIKPGYSIKHAS
;
A
#
# COMPACT_ATOMS: atom_id res chain seq x y z
N PHE A 1 -20.36 3.86 -15.53
CA PHE A 1 -20.14 5.32 -15.33
C PHE A 1 -19.82 6.08 -16.63
N LYS A 2 -20.53 5.76 -17.72
CA LYS A 2 -20.14 6.22 -19.06
C LYS A 2 -20.30 7.74 -19.19
N GLY A 3 -19.22 8.43 -19.55
CA GLY A 3 -19.21 9.90 -19.75
C GLY A 3 -18.77 10.73 -18.54
N LEU A 4 -18.54 10.13 -17.36
CA LEU A 4 -18.02 10.84 -16.19
C LEU A 4 -16.48 10.92 -16.23
N LEU A 5 -15.96 11.64 -17.23
CA LEU A 5 -14.52 11.73 -17.47
C LEU A 5 -13.78 12.47 -16.35
N ASP A 6 -14.43 13.41 -15.65
CA ASP A 6 -13.77 14.22 -14.61
C ASP A 6 -13.93 13.61 -13.19
N LEU A 7 -14.56 12.44 -13.07
CA LEU A 7 -14.80 11.83 -11.77
C LEU A 7 -13.52 11.18 -11.22
N GLN A 8 -12.88 11.88 -10.28
CA GLN A 8 -11.68 11.41 -9.57
C GLN A 8 -11.99 10.66 -8.27
N HIS A 9 -13.11 10.98 -7.61
CA HIS A 9 -13.44 10.46 -6.29
C HIS A 9 -14.84 9.83 -6.33
N LEU A 10 -14.93 8.54 -6.01
CA LEU A 10 -16.20 7.83 -5.95
C LEU A 10 -16.39 7.23 -4.55
N ASN A 11 -17.47 7.61 -3.87
CA ASN A 11 -17.91 6.98 -2.63
C ASN A 11 -19.25 6.27 -2.85
N VAL A 12 -19.24 4.96 -2.69
CA VAL A 12 -20.38 4.04 -2.80
C VAL A 12 -20.48 3.14 -1.56
N GLN A 13 -20.04 3.66 -0.41
CA GLN A 13 -20.15 2.96 0.87
C GLN A 13 -21.62 2.92 1.34
N PHE A 14 -21.98 1.89 2.10
CA PHE A 14 -23.31 1.67 2.68
C PHE A 14 -24.44 1.56 1.64
N CYS A 15 -24.10 1.16 0.42
CA CYS A 15 -25.06 0.95 -0.65
C CYS A 15 -25.58 -0.49 -0.60
N GLN A 16 -26.49 -0.78 0.33
CA GLN A 16 -26.93 -2.14 0.70
C GLN A 16 -27.42 -3.02 -0.46
N ASN A 17 -27.97 -2.43 -1.53
CA ASN A 17 -28.47 -3.15 -2.71
C ASN A 17 -27.47 -3.17 -3.89
N LEU A 18 -26.30 -2.55 -3.74
CA LEU A 18 -25.29 -2.46 -4.79
C LEU A 18 -24.35 -3.67 -4.71
N ASN A 19 -24.57 -4.62 -5.62
CA ASN A 19 -23.79 -5.85 -5.69
C ASN A 19 -22.58 -5.76 -6.62
N GLU A 20 -22.59 -4.81 -7.56
CA GLU A 20 -21.57 -4.58 -8.59
C GLU A 20 -21.51 -3.10 -8.95
N LEU A 21 -20.33 -2.63 -9.36
CA LEU A 21 -20.18 -1.27 -9.89
C LEU A 21 -20.84 -1.19 -11.28
N PRO A 22 -21.72 -0.21 -11.54
CA PRO A 22 -22.47 -0.16 -12.78
C PRO A 22 -21.64 0.30 -13.99
N GLY A 23 -21.54 -0.58 -14.98
CA GLY A 23 -20.89 -0.34 -16.26
C GLY A 23 -19.37 -0.11 -16.15
N GLU A 24 -18.76 0.41 -17.21
CA GLU A 24 -17.32 0.69 -17.21
C GLU A 24 -16.96 1.73 -16.13
N PRO A 25 -15.85 1.52 -15.40
CA PRO A 25 -15.42 2.43 -14.35
C PRO A 25 -14.89 3.75 -14.96
N PRO A 26 -14.95 4.86 -14.20
CA PRO A 26 -14.46 6.15 -14.70
C PRO A 26 -12.96 6.07 -15.00
N PRO A 27 -12.48 6.52 -16.17
CA PRO A 27 -11.08 6.34 -16.57
C PRO A 27 -10.10 7.18 -15.72
N ASN A 28 -10.59 8.27 -15.13
CA ASN A 28 -9.80 9.17 -14.28
C ASN A 28 -10.05 8.98 -12.79
N LEU A 29 -10.65 7.85 -12.39
CA LEU A 29 -10.87 7.55 -10.98
C LEU A 29 -9.53 7.39 -10.26
N GLU A 30 -9.35 8.17 -9.19
CA GLU A 30 -8.15 8.22 -8.36
C GLU A 30 -8.39 7.59 -6.98
N GLU A 31 -9.59 7.80 -6.43
CA GLU A 31 -9.99 7.29 -5.12
C GLU A 31 -11.37 6.61 -5.16
N LEU A 32 -11.44 5.39 -4.63
CA LEU A 32 -12.69 4.65 -4.46
C LEU A 32 -12.94 4.35 -2.98
N PHE A 33 -14.13 4.65 -2.50
CA PHE A 33 -14.62 4.23 -1.19
C PHE A 33 -15.82 3.31 -1.41
N ALA A 34 -15.71 2.05 -0.99
CA ALA A 34 -16.71 1.02 -1.27
C ALA A 34 -16.84 0.02 -0.14
N ASP A 35 -17.99 -0.63 -0.05
CA ASP A 35 -18.20 -1.76 0.88
C ASP A 35 -17.32 -2.96 0.49
N TYR A 36 -16.93 -3.77 1.48
CA TYR A 36 -16.01 -4.90 1.31
C TYR A 36 -16.37 -5.81 0.13
N HIS A 37 -17.64 -6.24 0.02
CA HIS A 37 -18.09 -7.17 -1.03
C HIS A 37 -17.96 -6.54 -2.42
N LEU A 38 -18.27 -5.25 -2.53
CA LEU A 38 -18.23 -4.51 -3.78
C LEU A 38 -16.78 -4.28 -4.23
N ALA A 39 -15.92 -3.88 -3.30
CA ALA A 39 -14.48 -3.71 -3.54
C ALA A 39 -13.86 -5.05 -3.97
N LEU A 40 -14.10 -6.13 -3.24
CA LEU A 40 -13.52 -7.45 -3.51
C LEU A 40 -13.88 -7.96 -4.91
N LYS A 41 -15.13 -7.75 -5.33
CA LYS A 41 -15.61 -8.20 -6.64
C LYS A 41 -15.08 -7.35 -7.79
N SER A 42 -14.92 -6.05 -7.59
CA SER A 42 -14.61 -5.10 -8.66
C SER A 42 -13.11 -4.81 -8.79
N ILE A 43 -12.29 -5.22 -7.81
CA ILE A 43 -10.90 -4.77 -7.70
C ILE A 43 -10.05 -5.07 -8.92
N LYS A 44 -10.21 -6.26 -9.52
CA LYS A 44 -9.44 -6.66 -10.70
C LYS A 44 -9.72 -5.74 -11.87
N ASP A 45 -10.98 -5.51 -12.19
CA ASP A 45 -11.38 -4.67 -13.32
C ASP A 45 -10.99 -3.21 -13.09
N LEU A 46 -11.07 -2.74 -11.84
CA LEU A 46 -10.63 -1.40 -11.46
C LEU A 46 -9.12 -1.22 -11.65
N LEU A 47 -8.31 -2.18 -11.23
CA LEU A 47 -6.85 -2.08 -11.34
C LEU A 47 -6.36 -2.14 -12.80
N ILE A 48 -7.08 -2.85 -13.66
CA ILE A 48 -6.78 -2.94 -15.09
C ILE A 48 -7.21 -1.68 -15.83
N ASN A 49 -8.43 -1.18 -15.56
CA ASN A 49 -9.04 -0.13 -16.38
C ASN A 49 -8.86 1.29 -15.82
N CYS A 50 -8.59 1.45 -14.52
CA CYS A 50 -8.38 2.74 -13.86
C CYS A 50 -6.91 2.90 -13.47
N LEU A 51 -6.06 3.26 -14.43
CA LEU A 51 -4.61 3.43 -14.21
C LEU A 51 -4.29 4.51 -13.17
N LYS A 52 -5.15 5.52 -13.03
CA LYS A 52 -5.01 6.60 -12.04
C LYS A 52 -5.46 6.22 -10.63
N LEU A 53 -6.14 5.08 -10.46
CA LEU A 53 -6.61 4.62 -9.16
C LEU A 53 -5.40 4.30 -8.29
N TYR A 54 -5.24 5.05 -7.21
CA TYR A 54 -4.15 4.88 -6.25
C TYR A 54 -4.65 4.66 -4.82
N LYS A 55 -5.94 4.88 -4.54
CA LYS A 55 -6.51 4.71 -3.19
C LYS A 55 -7.83 3.94 -3.21
N ILE A 56 -7.95 2.99 -2.29
CA ILE A 56 -9.20 2.32 -1.95
C ILE A 56 -9.47 2.39 -0.45
N GLY A 57 -10.66 2.86 -0.11
CA GLY A 57 -11.23 2.81 1.23
C GLY A 57 -12.31 1.75 1.33
N ILE A 58 -12.15 0.81 2.26
CA ILE A 58 -13.10 -0.30 2.39
C ILE A 58 -13.98 -0.04 3.59
N SER A 59 -15.27 0.25 3.40
CA SER A 59 -16.20 0.41 4.54
C SER A 59 -16.51 -0.91 5.19
N ASN A 60 -16.78 -0.79 6.48
CA ASN A 60 -17.25 -1.84 7.34
C ASN A 60 -18.79 -1.94 7.38
N SER A 61 -19.47 -1.95 6.22
CA SER A 61 -20.93 -2.12 6.18
C SER A 61 -21.31 -3.56 6.57
N GLY A 62 -21.23 -3.87 7.86
CA GLY A 62 -21.23 -5.22 8.42
C GLY A 62 -19.80 -5.62 8.82
N THR A 63 -19.58 -5.82 10.13
CA THR A 63 -18.29 -6.05 10.80
C THR A 63 -17.32 -6.91 9.99
N VAL A 64 -16.44 -6.29 9.20
CA VAL A 64 -15.37 -6.91 8.43
C VAL A 64 -14.38 -7.45 9.44
N SER A 65 -14.30 -8.78 9.52
CA SER A 65 -13.36 -9.43 10.42
C SER A 65 -11.93 -9.24 9.92
N SER A 66 -10.95 -9.36 10.82
CA SER A 66 -9.52 -9.38 10.45
C SER A 66 -9.20 -10.45 9.40
N GLU A 67 -9.94 -11.57 9.41
CA GLU A 67 -9.82 -12.63 8.41
C GLU A 67 -10.29 -12.18 7.02
N GLN A 68 -11.40 -11.44 6.93
CA GLN A 68 -11.84 -10.87 5.67
C GLN A 68 -10.84 -9.83 5.14
N VAL A 69 -10.27 -9.00 6.01
CA VAL A 69 -9.20 -8.06 5.61
C VAL A 69 -7.98 -8.82 5.05
N ASN A 70 -7.56 -9.91 5.72
CA ASN A 70 -6.49 -10.78 5.23
C ASN A 70 -6.81 -11.36 3.85
N VAL A 71 -8.02 -11.89 3.65
CA VAL A 71 -8.48 -12.44 2.36
C VAL A 71 -8.45 -11.37 1.27
N PHE A 72 -8.93 -10.15 1.57
CA PHE A 72 -8.90 -9.05 0.62
C PHE A 72 -7.47 -8.69 0.23
N LEU A 73 -6.57 -8.51 1.20
CA LEU A 73 -5.18 -8.17 0.88
C LEU A 73 -4.50 -9.27 0.08
N GLN A 74 -4.71 -10.54 0.40
CA GLN A 74 -4.19 -11.66 -0.38
C GLN A 74 -4.71 -11.65 -1.83
N HIS A 75 -6.00 -11.39 -2.00
CA HIS A 75 -6.61 -11.28 -3.32
C HIS A 75 -6.08 -10.07 -4.10
N PHE A 76 -5.97 -8.92 -3.44
CA PHE A 76 -5.39 -7.69 -3.99
C PHE A 76 -3.94 -7.93 -4.42
N LEU A 77 -3.11 -8.48 -3.54
CA LEU A 77 -1.70 -8.81 -3.81
C LEU A 77 -1.54 -9.64 -5.09
N ARG A 78 -2.33 -10.71 -5.21
CA ARG A 78 -2.32 -11.57 -6.41
C ARG A 78 -2.73 -10.81 -7.66
N THR A 79 -3.72 -9.94 -7.55
CA THR A 79 -4.19 -9.11 -8.67
C THR A 79 -3.13 -8.09 -9.09
N CYS A 80 -2.45 -7.46 -8.15
CA CYS A 80 -1.38 -6.49 -8.42
C CYS A 80 -0.16 -7.12 -9.07
N ILE A 81 0.16 -8.36 -8.70
CA ILE A 81 1.21 -9.13 -9.36
C ILE A 81 0.88 -9.37 -10.84
N GLN A 82 -0.41 -9.50 -11.18
CA GLN A 82 -0.87 -9.75 -12.55
C GLN A 82 -1.02 -8.47 -13.38
N CYS A 83 -1.24 -7.34 -12.73
CA CYS A 83 -1.41 -6.05 -13.40
C CYS A 83 -0.06 -5.32 -13.50
N ASP A 84 0.10 -4.44 -14.48
CA ASP A 84 1.31 -3.62 -14.61
C ASP A 84 1.33 -2.48 -13.59
N PHE A 85 1.42 -2.86 -12.32
CA PHE A 85 1.46 -1.93 -11.18
C PHE A 85 2.69 -1.04 -11.17
N ARG A 86 3.68 -1.32 -12.02
CA ARG A 86 4.90 -0.52 -12.18
C ARG A 86 4.61 0.89 -12.68
N GLN A 87 3.45 1.12 -13.28
CA GLN A 87 3.04 2.44 -13.78
C GLN A 87 2.50 3.38 -12.70
N ARG A 88 2.33 2.88 -11.46
CA ARG A 88 1.83 3.69 -10.34
C ARG A 88 2.98 4.09 -9.44
N ASP A 89 2.91 5.28 -8.85
CA ASP A 89 3.90 5.69 -7.85
C ASP A 89 3.73 4.88 -6.57
N TYR A 90 2.50 4.66 -6.14
CA TYR A 90 2.15 3.86 -4.97
C TYR A 90 0.67 3.46 -5.03
N PHE A 91 0.24 2.61 -4.11
CA PHE A 91 -1.17 2.30 -3.93
C PHE A 91 -1.53 2.12 -2.46
N VAL A 92 -2.67 2.66 -2.05
CA VAL A 92 -3.13 2.65 -0.67
C VAL A 92 -4.45 1.91 -0.57
N ILE A 93 -4.54 1.01 0.41
CA ILE A 93 -5.77 0.41 0.87
C ILE A 93 -5.90 0.77 2.33
N PHE A 94 -7.06 1.25 2.77
CA PHE A 94 -7.30 1.42 4.19
C PHE A 94 -8.57 0.73 4.65
N PHE A 95 -8.54 0.25 5.89
CA PHE A 95 -9.59 -0.47 6.57
C PHE A 95 -9.93 0.27 7.87
N PRO A 96 -11.06 0.98 7.94
CA PRO A 96 -11.53 1.64 9.15
C PRO A 96 -11.97 0.60 10.19
N ASP A 97 -11.98 1.02 11.45
CA ASP A 97 -12.35 0.23 12.63
C ASP A 97 -11.49 -1.02 12.83
N GLN A 98 -10.22 -0.94 12.42
CA GLN A 98 -9.22 -2.01 12.60
C GLN A 98 -8.02 -1.47 13.36
N ASP A 99 -7.61 -2.17 14.41
CA ASP A 99 -6.51 -1.79 15.31
C ASP A 99 -5.37 -2.84 15.36
N ARG A 100 -5.58 -4.01 14.74
CA ARG A 100 -4.64 -5.14 14.77
C ARG A 100 -4.00 -5.38 13.43
N ILE A 101 -2.67 -5.28 13.39
CA ILE A 101 -1.90 -5.66 12.20
C ILE A 101 -2.27 -7.08 11.81
N LEU A 102 -2.52 -7.19 10.52
CA LEU A 102 -3.01 -8.36 9.85
C LEU A 102 -2.01 -9.51 9.93
N GLU A 103 -2.53 -10.72 10.12
CA GLU A 103 -1.72 -11.94 10.22
C GLU A 103 -0.81 -12.16 9.01
N LEU A 104 -1.16 -11.55 7.87
CA LEU A 104 -0.36 -11.48 6.67
C LEU A 104 1.08 -10.99 6.89
N PHE A 105 1.31 -10.21 7.95
CA PHE A 105 2.60 -9.62 8.32
C PHE A 105 3.21 -10.23 9.60
N ASN A 106 2.69 -11.36 10.08
CA ASN A 106 3.06 -11.93 11.38
C ASN A 106 4.57 -12.17 11.58
N ASN A 107 5.31 -12.47 10.51
CA ASN A 107 6.75 -12.71 10.62
C ASN A 107 7.57 -11.42 10.79
N ASP A 108 7.05 -10.29 10.32
CA ASP A 108 7.73 -8.98 10.27
C ASP A 108 6.86 -7.91 10.92
N ARG A 109 6.30 -8.24 12.09
CA ARG A 109 5.41 -7.38 12.88
C ARG A 109 6.19 -6.61 13.94
N PHE A 110 5.99 -5.30 13.97
CA PHE A 110 6.62 -4.40 14.94
C PHE A 110 5.53 -3.67 15.73
N ILE A 111 5.55 -3.83 17.06
CA ILE A 111 4.54 -3.28 17.96
C ILE A 111 5.11 -2.07 18.67
N ASN A 112 4.32 -1.00 18.73
CA ASN A 112 4.63 0.22 19.45
C ASN A 112 6.01 0.80 19.08
N GLN A 113 6.29 0.93 17.78
CA GLN A 113 7.54 1.48 17.27
C GLN A 113 7.29 2.80 16.54
N GLU A 114 8.20 3.76 16.73
CA GLU A 114 8.16 5.05 16.03
C GLU A 114 8.55 4.93 14.55
N LYS A 115 9.53 4.06 14.31
CA LYS A 115 10.09 3.70 13.02
C LYS A 115 10.31 2.21 13.01
N MET A 116 10.39 1.63 11.82
CA MET A 116 10.73 0.24 11.70
C MET A 116 11.77 0.02 10.60
N SER A 117 12.45 -1.11 10.68
CA SER A 117 13.43 -1.51 9.68
C SER A 117 13.37 -3.00 9.48
N ILE A 118 13.53 -3.44 8.23
CA ILE A 118 13.75 -4.85 7.90
C ILE A 118 15.07 -5.02 7.18
N ASP A 119 15.79 -6.08 7.53
CA ASP A 119 16.97 -6.50 6.78
C ASP A 119 16.53 -7.19 5.48
N LEU A 120 17.16 -6.78 4.38
CA LEU A 120 17.01 -7.37 3.06
C LEU A 120 18.11 -8.41 2.85
N TYR A 121 17.72 -9.59 2.38
CA TYR A 121 18.69 -10.64 2.05
C TYR A 121 19.68 -10.15 0.98
N PRO A 122 20.95 -10.62 0.96
CA PRO A 122 21.97 -10.13 0.02
C PRO A 122 21.63 -10.21 -1.48
N SER A 123 20.61 -10.98 -1.88
CA SER A 123 20.12 -11.10 -3.25
C SER A 123 18.60 -10.93 -3.33
N TRP A 124 18.06 -10.00 -2.54
CA TRP A 124 16.63 -9.71 -2.45
C TRP A 124 16.04 -9.22 -3.78
N HIS A 125 16.81 -8.43 -4.55
CA HIS A 125 16.35 -7.92 -5.82
C HIS A 125 16.58 -8.94 -6.93
N THR A 126 15.46 -9.45 -7.45
CA THR A 126 15.39 -10.40 -8.56
C THR A 126 14.46 -9.85 -9.65
N ASP A 127 14.45 -10.48 -10.83
CA ASP A 127 13.49 -10.18 -11.90
C ASP A 127 12.02 -10.28 -11.47
N LYS A 128 11.77 -11.06 -10.41
CA LYS A 128 10.45 -11.25 -9.80
C LYS A 128 10.12 -10.23 -8.73
N PHE A 129 11.08 -9.45 -8.23
CA PHE A 129 10.80 -8.47 -7.19
C PHE A 129 9.98 -7.32 -7.78
N MET A 130 8.87 -6.99 -7.12
CA MET A 130 7.93 -5.99 -7.63
C MET A 130 7.88 -4.73 -6.76
N GLY A 131 8.16 -4.83 -5.46
CA GLY A 131 8.06 -3.70 -4.54
C GLY A 131 7.82 -4.13 -3.10
N PHE A 132 7.52 -3.17 -2.24
CA PHE A 132 7.30 -3.38 -0.81
C PHE A 132 5.86 -3.14 -0.41
N TRP A 133 5.34 -4.03 0.42
CA TRP A 133 4.08 -3.87 1.11
C TRP A 133 4.33 -3.45 2.54
N ILE A 134 3.67 -2.38 2.95
CA ILE A 134 3.84 -1.77 4.26
C ILE A 134 2.44 -1.57 4.83
N CYS A 135 2.14 -2.14 5.98
CA CYS A 135 0.89 -1.88 6.69
C CYS A 135 1.17 -1.27 8.06
N TYR A 136 0.39 -0.27 8.44
CA TYR A 136 0.51 0.38 9.72
C TYR A 136 -0.83 0.94 10.20
N SER A 137 -0.94 1.12 11.52
CA SER A 137 -2.12 1.72 12.15
C SER A 137 -1.80 3.16 12.57
N PRO A 138 -2.00 4.16 11.70
CA PRO A 138 -1.77 5.56 12.04
C PRO A 138 -2.76 6.07 13.10
N ALA A 139 -2.36 7.10 13.84
CA ALA A 139 -3.14 7.71 14.91
C ALA A 139 -3.79 9.06 14.50
N GLY A 140 -3.52 9.55 13.29
CA GLY A 140 -3.94 10.87 12.82
C GLY A 140 -4.71 10.88 11.49
N GLN A 141 -5.34 12.02 11.20
CA GLN A 141 -6.08 12.28 9.93
C GLN A 141 -5.16 12.56 8.73
N TYR A 142 -3.90 12.92 9.01
CA TYR A 142 -2.84 13.08 8.04
C TYR A 142 -1.77 12.08 8.39
N THR A 143 -1.40 11.27 7.42
CA THR A 143 -0.31 10.30 7.59
C THR A 143 0.54 10.40 6.34
N GLY A 144 1.83 10.22 6.53
CA GLY A 144 2.76 10.21 5.42
C GLY A 144 3.78 9.14 5.73
N LEU A 145 4.21 8.45 4.70
CA LEU A 145 5.16 7.36 4.82
C LEU A 145 6.46 7.79 4.18
N GLU A 146 7.55 7.83 4.96
CA GLU A 146 8.91 7.87 4.44
C GLU A 146 9.42 6.44 4.38
N ALA A 147 9.76 5.97 3.19
CA ALA A 147 10.45 4.72 2.96
C ALA A 147 11.90 5.01 2.53
N THR A 148 12.87 4.43 3.21
CA THR A 148 14.30 4.63 2.95
C THR A 148 15.01 3.31 2.70
N LEU A 149 15.60 3.12 1.51
CA LEU A 149 16.56 2.04 1.25
C LEU A 149 17.95 2.48 1.70
N VAL A 150 18.58 1.71 2.58
CA VAL A 150 19.90 1.99 3.14
C VAL A 150 20.97 1.13 2.46
N CYS A 151 22.03 1.79 1.98
CA CYS A 151 23.15 1.14 1.29
C CYS A 151 24.17 0.56 2.28
N LYS A 152 24.67 -0.66 2.02
CA LYS A 152 25.63 -1.37 2.90
C LYS A 152 26.92 -0.60 3.11
N SER A 153 27.42 0.02 2.04
CA SER A 153 28.76 0.59 1.98
C SER A 153 28.80 2.05 2.43
N ASP A 154 27.81 2.52 3.18
CA ASP A 154 27.58 3.94 3.36
C ASP A 154 27.02 4.30 4.75
N PRO A 155 27.91 4.43 5.75
CA PRO A 155 27.52 4.85 7.09
C PRO A 155 26.99 6.30 7.13
N GLU A 156 27.36 7.14 6.16
CA GLU A 156 26.90 8.54 6.07
C GLU A 156 25.56 8.70 5.35
N ARG A 157 24.99 7.59 4.84
CA ARG A 157 23.68 7.53 4.16
C ARG A 157 23.57 8.36 2.88
N LYS A 158 24.67 8.83 2.31
CA LYS A 158 24.76 9.53 1.01
C LYS A 158 24.06 8.82 -0.16
N TYR A 159 24.08 7.50 -0.19
CA TYR A 159 23.50 6.64 -1.22
C TYR A 159 22.14 6.07 -0.83
N SER A 160 21.58 6.50 0.30
CA SER A 160 20.23 6.08 0.69
C SER A 160 19.21 6.64 -0.31
N LEU A 161 18.22 5.81 -0.66
CA LEU A 161 17.13 6.22 -1.53
C LEU A 161 15.88 6.42 -0.70
N LYS A 162 15.23 7.57 -0.86
CA LYS A 162 14.06 7.97 -0.09
C LYS A 162 12.86 8.15 -0.99
N TYR A 163 11.73 7.69 -0.49
CA TYR A 163 10.44 7.94 -1.11
C TYR A 163 9.43 8.36 -0.04
N ASN A 164 8.80 9.50 -0.30
CA ASN A 164 7.78 10.07 0.57
C ASN A 164 6.43 9.95 -0.11
N SER A 165 5.48 9.32 0.57
CA SER A 165 4.09 9.31 0.14
C SER A 165 3.22 9.98 1.18
N ILE A 166 2.38 10.92 0.75
CA ILE A 166 1.50 11.68 1.62
C ILE A 166 0.08 11.21 1.38
N HIS A 167 -0.61 10.87 2.45
CA HIS A 167 -1.96 10.34 2.38
C HIS A 167 -2.89 11.22 3.20
N ARG A 168 -3.88 11.82 2.52
CA ARG A 168 -4.97 12.53 3.18
C ARG A 168 -6.12 11.56 3.43
N TYR A 169 -6.55 11.44 4.68
CA TYR A 169 -7.71 10.64 5.05
C TYR A 169 -8.86 11.56 5.37
N SER A 170 -9.85 11.61 4.47
CA SER A 170 -11.07 12.33 4.77
C SER A 170 -11.97 11.44 5.64
N ARG A 171 -12.27 11.91 6.86
CA ARG A 171 -13.46 11.55 7.69
C ARG A 171 -13.39 10.40 8.69
N PHE A 172 -12.26 9.70 8.89
CA PHE A 172 -12.22 8.65 9.92
C PHE A 172 -11.76 9.20 11.28
N LYS A 173 -12.60 9.05 12.30
CA LYS A 173 -12.27 9.33 13.71
C LYS A 173 -11.77 8.10 14.45
N ASP A 174 -12.01 6.92 13.88
CA ASP A 174 -11.77 5.61 14.47
C ASP A 174 -10.44 5.01 14.00
N PRO A 175 -9.82 4.10 14.79
CA PRO A 175 -8.58 3.45 14.40
C PRO A 175 -8.73 2.75 13.05
N PHE A 176 -7.70 2.83 12.22
CA PHE A 176 -7.70 2.20 10.91
C PHE A 176 -6.35 1.60 10.59
N ILE A 177 -6.36 0.55 9.77
CA ILE A 177 -5.16 0.00 9.17
C ILE A 177 -5.00 0.62 7.79
N CYS A 178 -3.81 1.18 7.54
CA CYS A 178 -3.36 1.62 6.23
C CYS A 178 -2.39 0.57 5.68
N CYS A 179 -2.57 0.17 4.44
CA CYS A 179 -1.68 -0.71 3.70
C CYS A 179 -1.24 -0.02 2.42
N VAL A 180 0.05 0.23 2.31
CA VAL A 180 0.68 0.92 1.20
C VAL A 180 1.55 -0.07 0.44
N TYR A 181 1.38 -0.07 -0.88
CA TYR A 181 2.28 -0.71 -1.80
C TYR A 181 3.14 0.35 -2.49
N ILE A 182 4.45 0.16 -2.43
CA ILE A 182 5.43 0.99 -3.13
C ILE A 182 6.12 0.10 -4.16
N PRO A 183 5.87 0.29 -5.46
CA PRO A 183 6.63 -0.37 -6.52
C PRO A 183 8.13 -0.11 -6.36
N PHE A 184 8.93 -1.12 -6.69
CA PHE A 184 10.38 -1.00 -6.60
C PHE A 184 10.90 0.17 -7.43
N GLU A 185 10.41 0.30 -8.66
CA GLU A 185 10.83 1.37 -9.57
C GLU A 185 10.59 2.75 -8.98
N THR A 186 9.49 2.97 -8.27
CA THR A 186 9.23 4.24 -7.58
C THR A 186 10.30 4.52 -6.53
N LEU A 187 10.59 3.54 -5.68
CA LEU A 187 11.57 3.69 -4.60
C LEU A 187 13.00 3.82 -5.15
N TRP A 188 13.32 3.07 -6.20
CA TRP A 188 14.61 3.10 -6.88
C TRP A 188 14.88 4.42 -7.60
N ASN A 189 13.83 5.06 -8.11
CA ASN A 189 13.88 6.37 -8.76
C ASN A 189 13.52 7.52 -7.82
N GLY A 190 13.43 7.25 -6.52
CA GLY A 190 13.23 8.25 -5.47
C GLY A 190 14.44 9.18 -5.28
N GLU A 191 14.36 10.00 -4.24
CA GLU A 191 15.40 10.97 -3.90
C GLU A 191 16.65 10.25 -3.37
N GLY A 192 17.83 10.60 -3.87
CA GLY A 192 19.10 10.09 -3.37
C GLY A 192 20.14 9.90 -4.47
N ASN A 193 21.31 9.40 -4.10
CA ASN A 193 22.37 9.06 -5.05
C ASN A 193 22.45 7.54 -5.24
N LYS A 194 22.40 7.08 -6.49
CA LYS A 194 22.59 5.67 -6.88
C LYS A 194 23.73 5.45 -7.86
N GLU A 195 24.61 6.43 -8.03
CA GLU A 195 25.74 6.35 -8.95
C GLU A 195 26.62 5.14 -8.61
N GLY A 196 26.79 4.24 -9.58
CA GLY A 196 27.55 3.00 -9.42
C GLY A 196 26.91 1.98 -8.47
N LYS A 197 25.66 2.15 -8.05
CA LYS A 197 24.94 1.22 -7.16
C LYS A 197 24.02 0.31 -7.94
N ASN A 198 23.94 -0.93 -7.47
CA ASN A 198 22.94 -1.90 -7.88
C ASN A 198 21.93 -2.12 -6.73
N PRO A 199 20.71 -2.62 -7.02
CA PRO A 199 19.69 -2.83 -5.98
C PRO A 199 20.15 -3.72 -4.82
N ASN A 200 20.97 -4.75 -5.09
CA ASN A 200 21.45 -5.68 -4.06
C ASN A 200 22.57 -5.09 -3.17
N ASP A 201 23.06 -3.87 -3.44
CA ASP A 201 23.94 -3.11 -2.55
C ASP A 201 23.19 -2.52 -1.34
N TYR A 202 21.85 -2.49 -1.41
CA TYR A 202 20.98 -2.05 -0.32
C TYR A 202 20.63 -3.24 0.56
N TYR A 203 20.72 -3.08 1.87
CA TYR A 203 20.51 -4.18 2.83
C TYR A 203 19.37 -3.96 3.80
N MET A 204 18.79 -2.77 3.84
CA MET A 204 17.77 -2.46 4.83
C MET A 204 16.76 -1.52 4.22
N LEU A 205 15.48 -1.80 4.50
CA LEU A 205 14.39 -0.86 4.28
C LEU A 205 13.98 -0.31 5.63
N GLU A 206 14.05 1.01 5.79
CA GLU A 206 13.53 1.73 6.94
C GLU A 206 12.23 2.45 6.57
N VAL A 207 11.30 2.50 7.51
CA VAL A 207 10.00 3.14 7.32
C VAL A 207 9.61 3.94 8.57
N SER A 208 9.05 5.13 8.36
CA SER A 208 8.58 6.04 9.41
C SER A 208 7.37 6.86 8.97
N ASP A 209 6.64 7.44 9.94
CA ASP A 209 5.57 8.41 9.66
C ASP A 209 6.15 9.84 9.56
N LEU A 210 5.86 10.54 8.46
CA LEU A 210 6.29 11.91 8.16
C LEU A 210 5.62 12.98 9.03
N TYR A 211 4.37 12.76 9.44
CA TYR A 211 3.56 13.75 10.16
C TYR A 211 3.40 13.43 11.65
N ARG A 212 4.21 12.50 12.13
CA ARG A 212 4.21 12.07 13.52
C ARG A 212 4.18 13.26 14.48
N LYS A 213 3.23 13.24 15.40
CA LYS A 213 3.28 14.05 16.63
C LYS A 213 4.06 13.28 17.69
N TRP A 214 4.84 14.00 18.49
CA TRP A 214 5.66 13.42 19.56
C TRP A 214 4.81 12.44 20.40
N GLU A 215 5.36 11.25 20.68
CA GLU A 215 4.78 10.16 21.50
C GLU A 215 3.77 9.22 20.83
N GLU A 216 3.43 9.39 19.54
CA GLU A 216 2.61 8.40 18.83
C GLU A 216 3.43 7.16 18.46
N LEU A 217 3.01 6.00 19.00
CA LEU A 217 3.58 4.69 18.69
C LEU A 217 2.66 3.95 17.72
N TYR A 218 3.26 3.39 16.67
CA TYR A 218 2.49 2.69 15.66
C TYR A 218 2.78 1.20 15.70
N ASN A 219 1.79 0.48 15.20
CA ASN A 219 1.85 -0.93 14.88
C ASN A 219 2.21 -1.02 13.40
N TRP A 220 3.32 -1.68 13.05
CA TRP A 220 3.77 -1.87 11.67
C TRP A 220 3.92 -3.34 11.23
N GLY A 221 3.74 -3.57 9.93
CA GLY A 221 4.07 -4.82 9.24
C GLY A 221 4.65 -4.54 7.87
N ILE A 222 5.72 -5.23 7.47
CA ILE A 222 6.30 -5.11 6.12
C ILE A 222 6.42 -6.48 5.46
N LYS A 223 6.26 -6.50 4.14
CA LYS A 223 6.48 -7.69 3.33
C LYS A 223 7.07 -7.34 1.96
N PRO A 224 8.19 -7.94 1.56
CA PRO A 224 8.65 -7.90 0.17
C PRO A 224 7.65 -8.58 -0.78
N GLY A 225 7.29 -7.91 -1.89
CA GLY A 225 6.38 -8.42 -2.91
C GLY A 225 7.14 -9.05 -4.09
N TYR A 226 6.86 -10.32 -4.39
CA TYR A 226 7.43 -11.04 -5.53
C TYR A 226 6.33 -11.56 -6.47
N SER A 227 6.57 -11.50 -7.77
CA SER A 227 5.70 -12.12 -8.77
C SER A 227 5.74 -13.64 -8.64
N ILE A 228 4.57 -14.29 -8.68
CA ILE A 228 4.46 -15.74 -8.74
C ILE A 228 4.59 -16.14 -10.21
N LYS A 229 5.57 -16.98 -10.57
CA LYS A 229 5.56 -17.62 -11.90
C LYS A 229 4.30 -18.48 -11.99
N HIS A 230 3.46 -18.27 -12.99
CA HIS A 230 2.55 -19.31 -13.43
C HIS A 230 3.41 -20.54 -13.73
N ALA A 231 3.22 -21.62 -12.97
CA ALA A 231 3.68 -22.93 -13.42
C ALA A 231 2.92 -23.19 -14.72
N SER A 232 3.65 -23.09 -15.83
CA SER A 232 3.20 -23.56 -17.15
C SER A 232 2.86 -25.04 -17.09
#